data_AF-A0A7H8R8L2-F1
#
_entry.id   AF-A0A7H8R8L2-F1
#
_cell.length_a   1.000
_cell.length_b   1.000
_cell.length_c   1.000
_cell.angle_alpha   90.00
_cell.angle_beta   90.00
_cell.angle_gamma   90.00
#
_symmetry.space_group_name_H-M   'P 1'
#
loop_
_entity.id
_entity.type
_entity.pdbx_description
1 polymer ?
#
loop_
_entity_poly.entity_id
_entity_poly.type
_entity_poly.pdbx_seq_one_letter_code
_entity_poly.pdbx_strand_id
1 'polypeptide(L)'
;MSIERIHDRKDEEIHEGDWVWTRFRGGVREGEVHKIVKDEKEARDEGVANPPKVVFTDQHGDRVAHNPTTLSKTSFVGRGG
;
A
#
# COMPACT_ATOMS: atom_id res chain seq x y z
N MET A 1 -3.32 23.91 -3.75
CA MET A 1 -2.91 22.76 -2.91
C MET A 1 -2.83 21.57 -3.84
N SER A 2 -1.63 21.02 -4.04
CA SER A 2 -1.43 19.84 -4.88
C SER A 2 -1.86 18.62 -4.08
N ILE A 3 -2.80 17.82 -4.59
CA ILE A 3 -3.06 16.51 -4.00
C ILE A 3 -1.80 15.68 -4.30
N GLU A 4 -0.99 15.42 -3.29
CA GLU A 4 0.20 14.59 -3.45
C GLU A 4 -0.26 13.16 -3.75
N ARG A 5 0.04 12.73 -4.97
CA ARG A 5 -0.34 11.43 -5.53
C ARG A 5 0.70 10.41 -5.11
N ILE A 6 0.25 9.32 -4.52
CA ILE A 6 1.12 8.23 -4.08
C ILE A 6 1.15 7.17 -5.17
N HIS A 7 2.33 6.92 -5.71
CA HIS A 7 2.52 5.97 -6.80
C HIS A 7 3.28 4.72 -6.33
N ASP A 8 2.98 3.60 -6.97
CA ASP A 8 3.72 2.35 -6.81
C ASP A 8 5.07 2.39 -7.55
N ARG A 9 5.81 1.28 -7.57
CA ARG A 9 7.11 1.22 -8.28
C ARG A 9 7.03 1.36 -9.80
N LYS A 10 5.84 1.28 -10.39
CA LYS A 10 5.56 1.39 -11.83
C LYS A 10 4.95 2.74 -12.19
N ASP A 11 4.94 3.69 -11.26
CA ASP A 11 4.30 5.00 -11.42
C ASP A 11 2.77 4.91 -11.55
N GLU A 12 2.15 3.83 -11.07
CA GLU A 12 0.70 3.69 -10.98
C GLU A 12 0.18 4.29 -9.66
N GLU A 13 -0.80 5.18 -9.74
CA GLU A 13 -1.39 5.80 -8.55
C GLU A 13 -2.14 4.76 -7.69
N ILE A 14 -1.79 4.73 -6.40
CA ILE A 14 -2.38 3.87 -5.37
C ILE A 14 -3.46 4.65 -4.62
N HIS A 15 -4.60 4.02 -4.45
CA HIS A 15 -5.75 4.46 -3.68
C HIS A 15 -6.14 3.41 -2.63
N GLU A 16 -6.90 3.83 -1.63
CA GLU A 16 -7.57 2.90 -0.73
C GLU A 16 -8.53 1.99 -1.52
N GLY A 17 -8.58 0.71 -1.17
CA GLY A 17 -9.30 -0.34 -1.90
C GLY A 17 -8.51 -0.97 -3.05
N ASP A 18 -7.36 -0.40 -3.46
CA ASP A 18 -6.51 -1.06 -4.46
C ASP A 18 -5.87 -2.32 -3.88
N TRP A 19 -5.68 -3.33 -4.72
CA TRP A 19 -4.87 -4.50 -4.36
C TRP A 19 -3.39 -4.23 -4.64
N VAL A 20 -2.54 -4.39 -3.62
CA VAL A 20 -1.09 -4.18 -3.73
C VAL A 20 -0.34 -5.45 -3.34
N TRP A 21 0.87 -5.61 -3.88
CA TRP A 21 1.75 -6.71 -3.51
C TRP A 21 3.23 -6.31 -3.52
N THR A 22 4.03 -7.05 -2.76
CA THR A 22 5.49 -6.99 -2.83
C THR A 22 6.10 -8.37 -2.65
N ARG A 23 7.27 -8.58 -3.27
CA ARG A 23 8.04 -9.83 -3.18
C ARG A 23 9.23 -9.62 -2.26
N PHE A 24 9.49 -10.60 -1.41
CA PHE A 24 10.70 -10.67 -0.60
C PHE A 24 11.34 -12.07 -0.72
N ARG A 25 12.54 -12.26 -0.17
CA ARG A 25 13.17 -13.59 -0.20
C ARG A 25 12.33 -14.57 0.62
N GLY A 26 11.72 -15.53 -0.07
CA GLY A 26 10.93 -16.59 0.56
C GLY A 26 9.41 -16.33 0.58
N GLY A 27 8.90 -15.27 -0.07
CA GLY A 27 7.46 -15.10 -0.16
C GLY A 27 6.98 -13.82 -0.85
N VAL A 28 5.67 -13.63 -0.75
CA VAL A 28 4.93 -12.45 -1.22
C VAL A 28 4.13 -11.93 -0.03
N ARG A 29 3.93 -10.61 0.04
CA ARG A 29 2.86 -10.02 0.85
C ARG A 29 1.94 -9.28 -0.09
N GLU A 30 0.66 -9.61 -0.03
CA GLU A 30 -0.35 -8.98 -0.88
C GLU A 30 -1.65 -8.77 -0.12
N GLY A 31 -2.36 -7.71 -0.46
CA GLY A 31 -3.62 -7.37 0.20
C GLY A 31 -4.24 -6.08 -0.31
N GLU A 32 -5.44 -5.80 0.18
CA GLU A 32 -6.19 -4.59 -0.08
C GLU A 32 -5.67 -3.42 0.76
N VAL A 33 -5.47 -2.26 0.13
CA VAL A 33 -5.03 -1.04 0.80
C VAL A 33 -6.15 -0.49 1.69
N HIS A 34 -5.89 -0.41 2.98
CA HIS A 34 -6.81 0.19 3.95
C HIS A 34 -6.60 1.68 4.11
N LYS A 35 -5.34 2.13 4.07
CA LYS A 35 -4.98 3.53 4.32
C LYS A 35 -3.68 3.92 3.64
N ILE A 36 -3.62 5.17 3.20
CA ILE A 36 -2.38 5.80 2.72
C ILE A 36 -2.00 6.89 3.71
N VAL A 37 -0.91 6.66 4.45
CA VAL A 37 -0.30 7.62 5.37
C VAL A 37 0.59 8.55 4.58
N LYS A 38 0.27 9.84 4.56
CA LYS A 38 0.96 10.85 3.72
C LYS A 38 1.88 11.75 4.52
N ASP A 39 1.58 12.00 5.79
CA ASP A 39 2.33 12.93 6.62
C ASP A 39 2.70 12.36 8.00
N GLU A 40 3.52 13.11 8.74
CA GLU A 40 4.02 12.72 10.07
C GLU A 40 2.91 12.64 11.13
N LYS A 41 1.85 13.43 10.99
CA LYS A 41 0.72 13.39 11.93
C LYS A 41 -0.02 12.07 11.77
N GLU A 42 -0.37 11.70 10.55
CA GLU A 42 -0.99 10.42 10.24
C GLU A 42 -0.08 9.25 10.59
N ALA A 43 1.23 9.38 10.38
CA ALA A 43 2.21 8.36 10.73
C ALA A 43 2.22 8.09 12.24
N ARG A 44 2.19 9.14 13.06
CA ARG A 44 2.06 9.04 14.51
C ARG A 44 0.74 8.40 14.94
N ASP A 45 -0.37 8.81 14.34
CA ASP A 45 -1.71 8.27 14.64
C ASP A 45 -1.80 6.77 14.28
N GLU A 46 -1.13 6.34 13.19
CA GLU A 46 -1.09 4.95 12.73
C GLU A 46 0.04 4.09 13.32
N GLY A 47 0.91 4.69 14.15
CA GLY A 47 2.06 4.01 14.74
C GLY A 47 3.10 3.53 13.72
N VAL A 48 3.27 4.26 12.61
CA VAL A 48 4.24 3.95 11.55
C VAL A 48 5.28 5.08 11.46
N ALA A 49 6.45 4.79 10.89
CA ALA A 49 7.52 5.76 10.70
C ALA A 49 7.81 6.00 9.22
N ASN A 50 8.38 7.17 8.90
CA ASN A 50 8.86 7.56 7.57
C ASN A 50 7.75 7.51 6.51
N PRO A 51 6.77 8.41 6.56
CA PRO A 51 5.79 8.57 5.48
C PRO A 51 6.49 8.91 4.13
N PRO A 52 5.89 8.55 2.98
CA PRO A 52 4.58 7.92 2.85
C PRO A 52 4.59 6.40 3.13
N LYS A 53 3.47 5.89 3.65
CA LYS A 53 3.24 4.45 3.88
C LYS A 53 1.88 4.01 3.36
N VAL A 54 1.86 2.84 2.72
CA VAL A 54 0.62 2.13 2.39
C VAL A 54 0.39 1.06 3.46
N VAL A 55 -0.78 1.11 4.09
CA VAL A 55 -1.22 0.14 5.10
C VAL A 55 -2.22 -0.83 4.47
N PHE A 56 -1.95 -2.12 4.57
CA PHE A 56 -2.82 -3.20 4.09
C PHE A 56 -2.75 -4.40 5.02
N THR A 57 -3.73 -5.30 4.94
CA THR A 57 -3.68 -6.61 5.60
C THR A 57 -3.22 -7.64 4.59
N ASP A 58 -2.16 -8.40 4.88
CA ASP A 58 -1.66 -9.39 3.94
C ASP A 58 -2.48 -10.70 3.96
N GLN A 59 -2.14 -11.62 3.06
CA GLN A 59 -2.84 -12.90 2.92
C GLN A 59 -2.78 -13.82 4.15
N HIS A 60 -1.97 -13.50 5.17
CA HIS A 60 -1.88 -14.22 6.44
C HIS A 60 -2.67 -13.54 7.56
N GLY A 61 -3.29 -12.38 7.30
CA GLY A 61 -4.01 -11.58 8.30
C GLY A 61 -3.10 -10.59 9.04
N ASP A 62 -1.84 -10.45 8.65
CA ASP A 62 -0.92 -9.52 9.29
C ASP A 62 -1.13 -8.09 8.76
N ARG A 63 -1.13 -7.09 9.67
CA ARG A 63 -1.12 -5.68 9.28
C ARG A 63 0.28 -5.29 8.80
N VAL A 64 0.37 -4.77 7.58
CA VAL A 64 1.61 -4.35 6.93
C VAL A 64 1.57 -2.87 6.61
N ALA A 65 2.64 -2.15 6.93
CA ALA A 65 2.86 -0.77 6.48
C ALA A 65 4.14 -0.71 5.64
N HIS A 66 4.02 -0.39 4.35
CA HIS A 66 5.13 -0.49 3.40
C HIS A 66 5.34 0.81 2.60
N ASN A 67 6.57 1.03 2.12
CA ASN A 67 6.87 2.14 1.23
C ASN A 67 6.17 1.94 -0.14
N PRO A 68 5.33 2.88 -0.61
CA PRO A 68 4.63 2.78 -1.89
C PRO A 68 5.53 2.41 -3.07
N THR A 69 6.73 3.00 -3.16
CA THR A 69 7.65 2.84 -4.31
C THR A 69 8.31 1.45 -4.40
N THR A 70 7.96 0.56 -3.47
CA THR A 70 8.41 -0.84 -3.43
C THR A 70 7.27 -1.84 -3.58
N LEU A 71 6.03 -1.34 -3.70
CA LEU A 71 4.84 -2.12 -3.99
C LEU A 71 4.58 -2.14 -5.49
N SER A 72 3.79 -3.11 -5.91
CA SER A 72 3.07 -3.05 -7.18
C SER A 72 1.58 -3.07 -6.94
N LYS A 73 0.87 -2.12 -7.56
CA LYS A 73 -0.58 -2.18 -7.71
C LYS A 73 -0.95 -3.28 -8.69
N THR A 74 -2.09 -3.90 -8.44
CA THR A 74 -2.75 -4.80 -9.37
C THR A 74 -4.02 -4.10 -9.84
N SER A 75 -4.15 -3.95 -11.16
CA SER A 75 -5.31 -3.33 -11.82
C SER A 75 -6.52 -4.28 -11.93
N PHE A 76 -6.54 -5.41 -11.20
CA PHE A 76 -7.62 -6.40 -11.32
C PHE A 76 -8.92 -5.93 -10.69
N VAL A 77 -9.72 -5.24 -11.49
CA VAL A 77 -11.18 -5.29 -11.37
C VAL A 77 -11.63 -6.61 -11.99
N GLY A 78 -11.88 -7.62 -11.16
CA GLY A 78 -12.63 -8.83 -11.53
C GLY A 78 -11.82 -10.11 -11.73
N ARG A 79 -11.77 -10.93 -10.67
CA ARG A 79 -12.11 -12.35 -10.83
C ARG A 79 -13.55 -12.54 -10.36
N GLY A 80 -14.47 -12.30 -11.29
CA GLY A 80 -15.83 -12.81 -11.24
C GLY A 80 -16.11 -13.46 -12.59
N GLY A 81 -16.33 -14.78 -12.61
CA GLY A 81 -16.64 -15.59 -13.79
C GLY A 81 -15.55 -16.58 -14.14
#